data_AF-A0A427B801-F1
#
_entry.id   AF-A0A427B801-F1
#
_cell.length_a   1.000
_cell.length_b   1.000
_cell.length_c   1.000
_cell.angle_alpha   90.00
_cell.angle_beta   90.00
_cell.angle_gamma   90.00
#
_symmetry.space_group_name_H-M   'P 1'
#
loop_
_entity.id
_entity.type
_entity.pdbx_description
1 polymer ?
#
loop_
_entity_poly.entity_id
_entity_poly.type
_entity_poly.pdbx_seq_one_letter_code
_entity_poly.pdbx_strand_id
1 'polypeptide(L)'
;MFSVIRASVPKLNLDDAFEQKNEIAKAVENELEKAMSAYGYEIVQTLIVDIEPDVHVKRAMNEINAGQLSLSLCEICKQKRIITLQHAATMTYKFVFIFSAARLRAAANEKAEAEKIIQIKRAEGEAEAKYLSGLGIARQRQAIVDGLRDSVLGFSVNVPGTTAKDVMDMVLITQYFDTMKEIGAQSKSSAVFIPHGPGSVRDVADQIRDGLLQASTHN
;
A
#
# COMPACT_ATOMS: atom_id res chain seq x y z
N MET A 1 -22.05 -27.25 6.72
CA MET A 1 -21.70 -26.47 5.51
C MET A 1 -20.19 -26.30 5.31
N PHE A 2 -19.45 -25.68 6.24
CA PHE A 2 -18.01 -25.37 6.05
C PHE A 2 -17.08 -26.58 5.84
N SER A 3 -17.44 -27.78 6.32
CA SER A 3 -16.61 -28.99 6.19
C SER A 3 -16.46 -29.49 4.75
N VAL A 4 -17.44 -29.21 3.88
CA VAL A 4 -17.42 -29.65 2.47
C VAL A 4 -16.47 -28.76 1.66
N ILE A 5 -16.53 -27.45 1.89
CA ILE A 5 -15.66 -26.47 1.24
C ILE A 5 -14.19 -26.72 1.64
N ARG A 6 -13.92 -26.98 2.93
CA ARG A 6 -12.56 -27.28 3.41
C ARG A 6 -11.99 -28.61 2.88
N ALA A 7 -12.84 -29.57 2.52
CA ALA A 7 -12.40 -30.86 1.97
C ALA A 7 -12.13 -30.83 0.46
N SER A 8 -12.85 -29.97 -0.28
CA SER A 8 -12.76 -29.88 -1.74
C SER A 8 -11.76 -28.83 -2.24
N VAL A 9 -11.67 -27.68 -1.56
CA VAL A 9 -10.80 -26.57 -1.97
C VAL A 9 -9.31 -26.94 -2.07
N PRO A 10 -8.73 -27.78 -1.20
CA PRO A 10 -7.30 -28.09 -1.28
C PRO A 10 -6.88 -29.02 -2.42
N LYS A 11 -7.84 -29.63 -3.14
CA LYS A 11 -7.55 -30.64 -4.19
C LYS A 11 -7.52 -30.06 -5.61
N LEU A 12 -7.85 -28.77 -5.76
CA LEU A 12 -7.96 -28.08 -7.04
C LEU A 12 -6.91 -26.95 -7.10
N ASN A 13 -6.40 -26.63 -8.29
CA ASN A 13 -5.59 -25.42 -8.43
C ASN A 13 -6.45 -24.19 -8.13
N LEU A 14 -5.81 -23.10 -7.69
CA LEU A 14 -6.50 -21.86 -7.37
C LEU A 14 -7.32 -21.37 -8.57
N ASP A 15 -6.78 -21.50 -9.80
CA ASP A 15 -7.47 -21.14 -11.05
C ASP A 15 -8.61 -22.10 -11.40
N ASP A 16 -8.44 -23.42 -11.21
CA ASP A 16 -9.48 -24.43 -11.45
C ASP A 16 -10.66 -24.31 -10.48
N ALA A 17 -10.39 -23.91 -9.23
CA ALA A 17 -11.41 -23.63 -8.22
C ALA A 17 -12.27 -22.39 -8.58
N PHE A 18 -11.72 -21.45 -9.34
CA PHE A 18 -12.46 -20.30 -9.87
C PHE A 18 -13.28 -20.65 -11.10
N GLU A 19 -12.80 -21.54 -11.96
CA GLU A 19 -13.54 -21.98 -13.15
C GLU A 19 -14.69 -22.94 -12.79
N GLN A 20 -14.53 -23.75 -11.73
CA GLN A 20 -15.52 -24.73 -11.25
C GLN A 20 -16.47 -24.20 -10.15
N LYS A 21 -16.64 -22.87 -10.00
CA LYS A 21 -17.58 -22.25 -9.03
C LYS A 21 -18.98 -22.89 -9.04
N ASN A 22 -19.45 -23.27 -10.23
CA ASN A 22 -20.77 -23.89 -10.43
C ASN A 22 -20.87 -25.32 -9.89
N GLU A 23 -19.80 -26.10 -9.90
CA GLU A 23 -19.83 -27.47 -9.36
C GLU A 23 -19.79 -27.46 -7.82
N ILE A 24 -19.04 -26.53 -7.24
CA ILE A 24 -18.99 -26.33 -5.79
C ILE A 24 -20.34 -25.82 -5.27
N ALA A 25 -20.99 -24.90 -6.00
CA ALA A 25 -22.34 -24.43 -5.67
C ALA A 25 -23.34 -25.59 -5.59
N LYS A 26 -23.38 -26.46 -6.61
CA LYS A 26 -24.27 -27.64 -6.63
C LYS A 26 -23.99 -28.63 -5.49
N ALA A 27 -22.71 -28.85 -5.14
CA ALA A 27 -22.36 -29.75 -4.05
C ALA A 27 -22.80 -29.20 -2.68
N VAL A 28 -22.71 -27.88 -2.48
CA VAL A 28 -23.16 -27.20 -1.26
C VAL A 28 -24.68 -27.18 -1.17
N GLU A 29 -25.36 -26.92 -2.29
CA GLU A 29 -26.82 -26.91 -2.41
C GLU A 29 -27.42 -28.27 -2.01
N ASN A 30 -26.94 -29.37 -2.60
CA ASN A 30 -27.43 -30.72 -2.32
C ASN A 30 -27.29 -31.14 -0.84
N GLU A 31 -26.23 -30.72 -0.17
CA GLU A 31 -26.03 -31.02 1.26
C GLU A 31 -26.88 -30.13 2.17
N LEU A 32 -27.05 -28.86 1.77
CA LEU A 32 -27.86 -27.92 2.53
C LEU A 32 -29.36 -28.27 2.41
N GLU A 33 -29.81 -28.73 1.24
CA GLU A 33 -31.16 -29.23 1.01
C GLU A 33 -31.50 -30.45 1.89
N LYS A 34 -30.58 -31.42 2.02
CA LYS A 34 -30.76 -32.56 2.94
C LYS A 34 -30.86 -32.14 4.40
N ALA A 35 -30.05 -31.17 4.83
CA ALA A 35 -30.05 -30.71 6.22
C ALA A 35 -31.26 -29.81 6.54
N MET A 36 -31.75 -29.05 5.55
CA MET A 36 -32.82 -28.05 5.73
C MET A 36 -34.21 -28.58 5.41
N SER A 37 -34.33 -29.66 4.61
CA SER A 37 -35.59 -30.39 4.40
C SER A 37 -36.17 -30.92 5.71
N ALA A 38 -35.32 -31.31 6.67
CA ALA A 38 -35.74 -31.73 8.00
C ALA A 38 -36.44 -30.61 8.81
N TYR A 39 -36.23 -29.34 8.44
CA TYR A 39 -36.79 -28.17 9.09
C TYR A 39 -37.88 -27.47 8.24
N GLY A 40 -38.25 -28.04 7.09
CA GLY A 40 -39.35 -27.53 6.25
C GLY A 40 -39.00 -26.29 5.41
N TYR A 41 -37.71 -26.01 5.18
CA TYR A 41 -37.26 -24.91 4.33
C TYR A 41 -36.83 -25.43 2.95
N GLU A 42 -37.32 -24.81 1.88
CA GLU A 42 -36.95 -25.09 0.48
C GLU A 42 -35.99 -24.00 -0.02
N ILE A 43 -34.82 -24.40 -0.51
CA ILE A 43 -33.78 -23.47 -0.99
C ILE A 43 -33.92 -23.34 -2.50
N VAL A 44 -34.29 -22.15 -2.96
CA VAL A 44 -34.55 -21.88 -4.40
C VAL A 44 -33.27 -21.75 -5.21
N GLN A 45 -32.22 -21.15 -4.65
CA GLN A 45 -30.91 -21.03 -5.29
C GLN A 45 -29.84 -20.55 -4.30
N THR A 46 -28.63 -21.11 -4.37
CA THR A 46 -27.46 -20.56 -3.67
C THR A 46 -26.57 -19.77 -4.63
N LEU A 47 -26.40 -18.47 -4.39
CA LEU A 47 -25.51 -17.60 -5.17
C LEU A 47 -24.14 -17.51 -4.48
N ILE A 48 -23.10 -18.02 -5.15
CA ILE A 48 -21.71 -17.82 -4.74
C ILE A 48 -21.18 -16.57 -5.45
N VAL A 49 -20.94 -15.50 -4.69
CA VAL A 49 -20.40 -14.23 -5.22
C VAL A 49 -18.91 -14.40 -5.50
N ASP A 50 -18.10 -14.60 -4.46
CA ASP A 50 -16.67 -14.87 -4.57
C ASP A 50 -16.16 -15.71 -3.40
N ILE A 51 -15.26 -16.66 -3.69
CA ILE A 51 -14.58 -17.48 -2.68
C ILE A 51 -13.20 -16.87 -2.47
N GLU A 52 -13.02 -16.14 -1.38
CA GLU A 52 -11.71 -15.68 -0.94
C GLU A 52 -11.22 -16.55 0.21
N PRO A 53 -10.33 -17.53 -0.04
CA PRO A 53 -9.71 -18.26 1.06
C PRO A 53 -8.81 -17.34 1.87
N ASP A 54 -8.68 -17.65 3.17
CA ASP A 54 -7.75 -16.93 4.05
C ASP A 54 -6.31 -16.99 3.52
N VAL A 55 -5.51 -15.96 3.83
CA VAL A 55 -4.10 -15.84 3.40
C VAL A 55 -3.29 -17.09 3.75
N HIS A 56 -3.55 -17.71 4.90
CA HIS A 56 -2.87 -18.94 5.32
C HIS A 56 -3.27 -20.14 4.45
N VAL A 57 -4.54 -20.21 4.03
CA VAL A 57 -5.04 -21.28 3.16
C VAL A 57 -4.49 -21.13 1.74
N LYS A 58 -4.40 -19.90 1.21
CA LYS A 58 -3.73 -19.64 -0.09
C LYS A 58 -2.28 -20.13 -0.09
N ARG A 59 -1.56 -19.87 0.99
CA ARG A 59 -0.17 -20.31 1.15
C ARG A 59 -0.06 -21.83 1.23
N ALA A 60 -0.85 -22.46 2.11
CA ALA A 60 -0.86 -23.91 2.27
C ALA A 60 -1.26 -24.64 0.97
N MET A 61 -2.23 -24.10 0.23
CA MET A 61 -2.67 -24.67 -1.03
C MET A 61 -1.60 -24.56 -2.12
N ASN A 62 -0.90 -23.43 -2.18
CA ASN A 62 0.21 -23.25 -3.11
C ASN A 62 1.40 -24.17 -2.77
N GLU A 63 1.67 -24.39 -1.48
CA GLU A 63 2.68 -25.35 -0.98
C GLU A 63 2.30 -26.80 -1.31
N ILE A 64 1.02 -27.18 -1.15
CA ILE A 64 0.50 -28.51 -1.49
C ILE A 64 0.58 -28.76 -2.99
N ASN A 65 0.19 -27.79 -3.82
CA ASN A 65 0.25 -27.91 -5.28
C ASN A 65 1.71 -28.01 -5.76
N ALA A 66 2.62 -27.25 -5.15
CA ALA A 66 4.06 -27.37 -5.42
C ALA A 66 4.61 -28.76 -5.01
N GLY A 67 4.14 -29.33 -3.90
CA GLY A 67 4.48 -30.68 -3.47
C GLY A 67 3.88 -31.79 -4.35
N GLN A 68 2.65 -31.61 -4.82
CA GLN A 68 1.93 -32.58 -5.65
C GLN A 68 2.53 -32.71 -7.05
N LEU A 69 3.11 -31.62 -7.59
CA LEU A 69 3.94 -31.65 -8.80
C LEU A 69 5.17 -32.57 -8.66
N SER A 70 5.71 -32.72 -7.44
CA SER A 70 6.84 -33.61 -7.17
C SER A 70 6.43 -35.08 -6.95
N LEU A 71 5.21 -35.33 -6.49
CA LEU A 71 4.69 -36.67 -6.19
C LEU A 71 4.16 -37.40 -7.42
N SER A 72 3.64 -36.70 -8.43
CA SER A 72 3.24 -37.30 -9.72
C SER A 72 4.43 -37.89 -10.50
N LEU A 73 5.65 -37.35 -10.31
CA LEU A 73 6.88 -37.95 -10.81
C LEU A 73 7.30 -39.23 -10.05
N CYS A 74 6.80 -39.45 -8.84
CA CYS A 74 7.19 -40.59 -8.00
C CYS A 74 6.41 -41.88 -8.32
N GLU A 75 5.15 -41.79 -8.76
CA GLU A 75 4.34 -42.98 -9.09
C GLU A 75 4.69 -43.61 -10.44
N ILE A 76 5.19 -42.83 -11.41
CA ILE A 76 5.60 -43.37 -12.73
C ILE A 76 6.76 -44.37 -12.60
N CYS A 77 7.57 -44.27 -11.54
CA CYS A 77 8.70 -45.17 -11.29
C CYS A 77 8.31 -46.55 -10.72
N LYS A 78 7.09 -46.76 -10.20
CA LYS A 78 6.74 -48.04 -9.54
C LYS A 78 6.22 -49.15 -10.47
N GLN A 79 5.73 -48.85 -11.67
CA GLN A 79 4.87 -49.81 -12.40
C GLN A 79 5.40 -50.40 -13.72
N LYS A 80 6.69 -50.28 -14.08
CA LYS A 80 7.12 -50.84 -15.39
C LYS A 80 8.46 -51.56 -15.38
N ARG A 81 8.37 -52.87 -15.14
CA ARG A 81 9.30 -53.88 -15.65
C ARG A 81 8.72 -54.49 -16.94
N ILE A 82 8.94 -53.85 -18.10
CA ILE A 82 9.11 -54.53 -19.40
C ILE A 82 10.14 -53.73 -20.20
N ILE A 83 11.31 -54.32 -20.35
CA ILE A 83 12.50 -53.77 -21.00
C ILE A 83 12.39 -54.14 -22.48
N THR A 84 11.97 -53.21 -23.34
CA THR A 84 12.27 -53.15 -24.81
C THR A 84 11.58 -51.99 -25.56
N LEU A 85 10.97 -51.02 -24.87
CA LEU A 85 10.49 -49.75 -25.48
C LEU A 85 10.89 -48.49 -24.66
N GLN A 86 11.97 -48.57 -23.88
CA GLN A 86 12.35 -47.53 -22.91
C GLN A 86 13.14 -46.35 -23.51
N HIS A 87 13.84 -46.54 -24.65
CA HIS A 87 14.71 -45.50 -25.24
C HIS A 87 13.94 -44.43 -26.03
N ALA A 88 12.81 -44.77 -26.67
CA ALA A 88 11.98 -43.78 -27.40
C ALA A 88 11.10 -42.94 -26.45
N ALA A 89 10.60 -43.55 -25.38
CA ALA A 89 9.83 -42.89 -24.34
C ALA A 89 10.69 -41.90 -23.52
N THR A 90 11.89 -42.28 -23.08
CA THR A 90 12.74 -41.40 -22.27
C THR A 90 13.21 -40.14 -23.01
N MET A 91 13.38 -40.18 -24.35
CA MET A 91 13.75 -38.99 -25.14
C MET A 91 12.60 -37.98 -25.31
N THR A 92 11.36 -38.45 -25.45
CA THR A 92 10.19 -37.56 -25.56
C THR A 92 9.84 -36.90 -24.23
N TYR A 93 9.86 -37.63 -23.11
CA TYR A 93 9.64 -37.03 -21.78
C TYR A 93 10.77 -36.09 -21.35
N LYS A 94 12.02 -36.40 -21.69
CA LYS A 94 13.16 -35.53 -21.37
C LYS A 94 13.19 -34.26 -22.23
N PHE A 95 12.78 -34.34 -23.49
CA PHE A 95 12.63 -33.15 -24.35
C PHE A 95 11.47 -32.26 -23.91
N VAL A 96 10.29 -32.83 -23.60
CA VAL A 96 9.14 -32.07 -23.08
C VAL A 96 9.46 -31.44 -21.71
N PHE A 97 10.17 -32.13 -20.84
CA PHE A 97 10.62 -31.58 -19.55
C PHE A 97 11.68 -30.48 -19.69
N ILE A 98 12.67 -30.64 -20.57
CA ILE A 98 13.68 -29.61 -20.84
C ILE A 98 13.04 -28.38 -21.50
N PHE A 99 12.12 -28.58 -22.44
CA PHE A 99 11.44 -27.49 -23.15
C PHE A 99 10.49 -26.70 -22.24
N SER A 100 9.74 -27.38 -21.36
CA SER A 100 8.90 -26.71 -20.34
C SER A 100 9.73 -25.97 -19.29
N ALA A 101 10.81 -26.58 -18.79
CA ALA A 101 11.74 -25.91 -17.87
C ALA A 101 12.43 -24.69 -18.52
N ALA A 102 12.77 -24.77 -19.81
CA ALA A 102 13.32 -23.66 -20.57
C ALA A 102 12.30 -22.52 -20.74
N ARG A 103 11.04 -22.83 -21.06
CA ARG A 103 9.96 -21.83 -21.17
C ARG A 103 9.63 -21.15 -19.85
N LEU A 104 9.62 -21.92 -18.75
CA LEU A 104 9.39 -21.37 -17.41
C LEU A 104 10.53 -20.44 -16.98
N ARG A 105 11.78 -20.76 -17.32
CA ARG A 105 12.93 -19.88 -17.06
C ARG A 105 12.88 -18.60 -17.90
N ALA A 106 12.52 -18.71 -19.19
CA ALA A 106 12.36 -17.54 -20.05
C ALA A 106 11.26 -16.59 -19.50
N ALA A 107 10.09 -17.14 -19.17
CA ALA A 107 8.99 -16.38 -18.60
C ALA A 107 9.34 -15.79 -17.21
N ALA A 108 10.12 -16.50 -16.38
CA ALA A 108 10.56 -15.98 -15.09
C ALA A 108 11.55 -14.82 -15.24
N ASN A 109 12.48 -14.90 -16.19
CA ASN A 109 13.45 -13.83 -16.46
C ASN A 109 12.75 -12.56 -16.99
N GLU A 110 11.83 -12.70 -17.93
CA GLU A 110 11.05 -11.58 -18.47
C GLU A 110 10.19 -10.90 -17.40
N LYS A 111 9.58 -11.70 -16.50
CA LYS A 111 8.83 -11.16 -15.35
C LYS A 111 9.74 -10.41 -14.38
N ALA A 112 10.92 -10.95 -14.07
CA ALA A 112 11.88 -10.31 -13.18
C ALA A 112 12.42 -8.98 -13.77
N GLU A 113 12.63 -8.91 -15.08
CA GLU A 113 12.99 -7.67 -15.76
C GLU A 113 11.85 -6.64 -15.72
N ALA A 114 10.60 -7.06 -15.94
CA ALA A 114 9.44 -6.19 -15.85
C ALA A 114 9.26 -5.59 -14.44
N GLU A 115 9.38 -6.41 -13.39
CA GLU A 115 9.31 -5.95 -12.00
C GLU A 115 10.39 -4.92 -11.67
N LYS A 116 11.61 -5.12 -12.16
CA LYS A 116 12.71 -4.16 -12.00
C LYS A 116 12.39 -2.81 -12.63
N ILE A 117 11.83 -2.81 -13.84
CA ILE A 117 11.45 -1.57 -14.55
C ILE A 117 10.36 -0.82 -13.76
N ILE A 118 9.35 -1.52 -13.25
CA ILE A 118 8.27 -0.93 -12.45
C ILE A 118 8.85 -0.28 -11.18
N GLN A 119 9.74 -0.98 -10.48
CA GLN A 119 10.32 -0.48 -9.24
C GLN A 119 11.23 0.74 -9.46
N ILE A 120 12.04 0.74 -10.53
CA ILE A 120 12.88 1.91 -10.88
C ILE A 120 12.00 3.10 -11.26
N LYS A 121 10.97 2.89 -12.11
CA LYS A 121 10.07 3.99 -12.53
C LYS A 121 9.28 4.58 -11.36
N ARG A 122 8.87 3.74 -10.41
CA ARG A 122 8.25 4.20 -9.18
C ARG A 122 9.23 5.04 -8.34
N ALA A 123 10.46 4.58 -8.16
CA ALA A 123 11.47 5.30 -7.40
C ALA A 123 11.87 6.64 -8.07
N GLU A 124 12.01 6.66 -9.40
CA GLU A 124 12.24 7.88 -10.20
C GLU A 124 11.08 8.87 -10.04
N GLY A 125 9.84 8.41 -10.19
CA GLY A 125 8.66 9.25 -10.02
C GLY A 125 8.50 9.79 -8.60
N GLU A 126 8.81 8.99 -7.57
CA GLU A 126 8.78 9.43 -6.17
C GLU A 126 9.87 10.47 -5.87
N ALA A 127 11.07 10.33 -6.46
CA ALA A 127 12.14 11.31 -6.32
C ALA A 127 11.81 12.64 -7.01
N GLU A 128 11.30 12.57 -8.24
CA GLU A 128 10.90 13.75 -9.02
C GLU A 128 9.72 14.49 -8.36
N ALA A 129 8.73 13.76 -7.84
CA ALA A 129 7.62 14.34 -7.10
C ALA A 129 8.08 15.12 -5.85
N LYS A 130 9.02 14.55 -5.07
CA LYS A 130 9.60 15.25 -3.91
C LYS A 130 10.38 16.50 -4.33
N TYR A 131 11.14 16.42 -5.42
CA TYR A 131 11.88 17.57 -5.94
C TYR A 131 10.95 18.71 -6.37
N LEU A 132 9.92 18.40 -7.17
CA LEU A 132 8.93 19.38 -7.61
C LEU A 132 8.13 19.96 -6.44
N SER A 133 7.79 19.15 -5.45
CA SER A 133 7.17 19.60 -4.20
C SER A 133 8.07 20.58 -3.44
N GLY A 134 9.36 20.25 -3.28
CA GLY A 134 10.33 21.14 -2.64
C GLY A 134 10.51 22.47 -3.40
N LEU A 135 10.57 22.41 -4.73
CA LEU A 135 10.62 23.60 -5.59
C LEU A 135 9.37 24.47 -5.45
N GLY A 136 8.19 23.85 -5.38
CA GLY A 136 6.92 24.52 -5.17
C GLY A 136 6.89 25.26 -3.83
N ILE A 137 7.30 24.60 -2.74
CA ILE A 137 7.39 25.22 -1.41
C ILE A 137 8.40 26.39 -1.42
N ALA A 138 9.57 26.22 -2.04
CA ALA A 138 10.57 27.28 -2.12
C ALA A 138 10.05 28.49 -2.91
N ARG A 139 9.41 28.26 -4.05
CA ARG A 139 8.77 29.34 -4.84
C ARG A 139 7.63 30.00 -4.09
N GLN A 140 6.81 29.23 -3.38
CA GLN A 140 5.74 29.78 -2.54
C GLN A 140 6.31 30.64 -1.42
N ARG A 141 7.37 30.20 -0.74
CA ARG A 141 8.08 31.00 0.28
C ARG A 141 8.60 32.31 -0.30
N GLN A 142 9.18 32.28 -1.49
CA GLN A 142 9.65 33.48 -2.17
C GLN A 142 8.50 34.45 -2.47
N ALA A 143 7.40 33.96 -3.04
CA ALA A 143 6.22 34.78 -3.33
C ALA A 143 5.59 35.40 -2.07
N ILE A 144 5.61 34.68 -0.94
CA ILE A 144 5.16 35.21 0.36
C ILE A 144 6.06 36.35 0.83
N VAL A 145 7.39 36.18 0.77
CA VAL A 145 8.36 37.21 1.20
C VAL A 145 8.23 38.46 0.32
N ASP A 146 8.13 38.27 -0.99
CA ASP A 146 7.99 39.37 -1.94
C ASP A 146 6.65 40.11 -1.73
N GLY A 147 5.54 39.39 -1.55
CA GLY A 147 4.24 39.99 -1.26
C GLY A 147 4.18 40.71 0.09
N LEU A 148 4.84 40.18 1.13
CA LEU A 148 4.94 40.85 2.43
C LEU A 148 5.77 42.14 2.31
N ARG A 149 6.88 42.11 1.56
CA ARG A 149 7.72 43.28 1.31
C ARG A 149 6.93 44.39 0.62
N ASP A 150 6.16 44.05 -0.42
CA ASP A 150 5.30 45.01 -1.12
C ASP A 150 4.22 45.58 -0.21
N SER A 151 3.64 44.74 0.65
CA SER A 151 2.64 45.16 1.65
C SER A 151 3.22 46.14 2.67
N VAL A 152 4.44 45.90 3.15
CA VAL A 152 5.14 46.80 4.09
C VAL A 152 5.50 48.13 3.43
N LEU A 153 5.97 48.11 2.18
CA LEU A 153 6.26 49.32 1.41
C LEU A 153 4.98 50.14 1.15
N GLY A 154 3.88 49.49 0.78
CA GLY A 154 2.59 50.15 0.56
C GLY A 154 2.01 50.80 1.82
N PHE A 155 2.16 50.16 2.99
CA PHE A 155 1.74 50.73 4.27
C PHE A 155 2.59 51.94 4.68
N SER A 156 3.91 51.87 4.47
CA SER A 156 4.83 52.96 4.81
C SER A 156 4.54 54.25 4.02
N VAL A 157 3.95 54.15 2.83
CA VAL A 157 3.59 55.32 1.99
C VAL A 157 2.29 55.97 2.45
N ASN A 158 1.32 55.16 2.91
CA ASN A 158 -0.03 55.63 3.23
C ASN A 158 -0.21 56.11 4.67
N VAL A 159 0.69 55.71 5.59
CA VAL A 159 0.63 56.10 7.01
C VAL A 159 1.96 56.74 7.43
N PRO A 160 2.01 58.06 7.61
CA PRO A 160 3.23 58.73 8.04
C PRO A 160 3.56 58.41 9.50
N GLY A 161 4.80 57.96 9.75
CA GLY A 161 5.33 57.74 11.10
C GLY A 161 5.48 56.27 11.53
N THR A 162 5.01 55.31 10.72
CA THR A 162 5.21 53.87 11.00
C THR A 162 6.53 53.38 10.45
N THR A 163 7.31 52.68 11.26
CA THR A 163 8.55 52.02 10.81
C THR A 163 8.24 50.60 10.30
N ALA A 164 9.10 50.05 9.43
CA ALA A 164 8.97 48.66 8.98
C ALA A 164 8.97 47.64 10.14
N LYS A 165 9.54 48.03 11.29
CA LYS A 165 9.53 47.24 12.52
C LYS A 165 8.14 47.17 13.15
N ASP A 166 7.42 48.28 13.19
CA ASP A 166 6.07 48.33 13.78
C ASP A 166 5.07 47.50 12.96
N VAL A 167 5.22 47.49 11.63
CA VAL A 167 4.40 46.64 10.74
C VAL A 167 4.72 45.16 10.95
N MET A 168 6.00 44.80 11.05
CA MET A 168 6.40 43.41 11.35
C MET A 168 5.91 42.95 12.71
N ASP A 169 5.98 43.79 13.73
CA ASP A 169 5.50 43.47 15.08
C ASP A 169 3.98 43.23 15.09
N MET A 170 3.19 44.00 14.31
CA MET A 170 1.75 43.76 14.16
C MET A 170 1.43 42.46 13.39
N VAL A 171 2.21 42.12 12.36
CA VAL A 171 2.08 40.85 11.63
C VAL A 171 2.38 39.66 12.55
N LEU A 172 3.41 39.77 13.39
CA LEU A 172 3.78 38.76 14.39
C LEU A 172 2.65 38.49 15.40
N ILE A 173 2.03 39.56 15.90
CA ILE A 173 0.88 39.46 16.81
C ILE A 173 -0.32 38.81 16.10
N THR A 174 -0.57 39.15 14.84
CA THR A 174 -1.68 38.54 14.06
C THR A 174 -1.45 37.05 13.84
N GLN A 175 -0.24 36.64 13.46
CA GLN A 175 0.13 35.23 13.28
C GLN A 175 0.05 34.45 14.60
N TYR A 176 0.38 35.08 15.72
CA TYR A 176 0.21 34.50 17.06
C TYR A 176 -1.27 34.22 17.38
N PHE A 177 -2.18 35.12 17.02
CA PHE A 177 -3.62 34.88 17.19
C PHE A 177 -4.16 33.83 16.22
N ASP A 178 -3.71 33.80 14.97
CA ASP A 178 -4.13 32.79 13.99
C ASP A 178 -3.67 31.39 14.40
N THR A 179 -2.44 31.24 14.90
CA THR A 179 -1.94 29.97 15.44
C THR A 179 -2.71 29.54 16.69
N MET A 180 -3.03 30.45 17.61
CA MET A 180 -3.91 30.14 18.74
C MET A 180 -5.31 29.72 18.30
N LYS A 181 -5.86 30.36 17.28
CA LYS A 181 -7.18 30.01 16.72
C LYS A 181 -7.16 28.62 16.08
N GLU A 182 -6.10 28.28 15.33
CA GLU A 182 -5.95 26.98 14.68
C GLU A 182 -5.76 25.85 15.71
N ILE A 183 -4.94 26.08 16.73
CA ILE A 183 -4.75 25.15 17.87
C ILE A 183 -6.06 24.99 18.65
N GLY A 184 -6.80 26.07 18.88
CA GLY A 184 -8.09 26.05 19.60
C GLY A 184 -9.23 25.41 18.79
N ALA A 185 -9.19 25.50 17.46
CA ALA A 185 -10.16 24.85 16.58
C ALA A 185 -9.91 23.34 16.45
N GLN A 186 -8.68 22.87 16.66
CA GLN A 186 -8.33 21.47 16.53
C GLN A 186 -8.72 20.70 17.80
N SER A 187 -9.80 19.92 17.72
CA SER A 187 -10.45 19.22 18.85
C SER A 187 -9.60 18.19 19.61
N LYS A 188 -8.34 17.96 19.21
CA LYS A 188 -7.41 17.00 19.83
C LYS A 188 -6.31 17.67 20.67
N SER A 189 -6.27 19.00 20.78
CA SER A 189 -5.29 19.70 21.61
C SER A 189 -5.70 19.66 23.08
N SER A 190 -5.05 18.82 23.88
CA SER A 190 -5.53 18.44 25.22
C SER A 190 -5.16 19.40 26.36
N ALA A 191 -4.27 20.37 26.15
CA ALA A 191 -4.03 21.56 26.98
C ALA A 191 -2.68 22.18 26.55
N VAL A 192 -2.70 23.41 26.03
CA VAL A 192 -1.48 24.19 25.75
C VAL A 192 -1.47 25.38 26.71
N PHE A 193 -0.55 25.36 27.69
CA PHE A 193 -0.35 26.50 28.60
C PHE A 193 0.39 27.61 27.85
N ILE A 194 -0.34 28.66 27.49
CA ILE A 194 0.22 29.85 26.85
C ILE A 194 0.50 30.88 27.94
N PRO A 195 1.76 31.27 28.19
CA PRO A 195 2.07 32.33 29.14
C PRO A 195 1.46 33.65 28.63
N HIS A 196 0.43 34.12 29.32
CA HIS A 196 -0.35 35.31 28.97
C HIS A 196 0.07 36.48 29.88
N GLY A 197 1.23 37.05 29.59
CA GLY A 197 1.66 38.31 30.18
C GLY A 197 2.05 39.28 29.06
N PRO A 198 1.83 40.59 29.18
CA PRO A 198 2.22 41.56 28.14
C PRO A 198 3.73 41.56 27.82
N GLY A 199 4.58 40.94 28.66
CA GLY A 199 6.00 40.71 28.37
C GLY A 199 6.34 39.39 27.67
N SER A 200 5.47 38.38 27.71
CA SER A 200 5.81 37.02 27.23
C SER A 200 5.96 36.95 25.71
N VAL A 201 5.28 37.81 24.95
CA VAL A 201 5.42 37.87 23.49
C VAL A 201 6.82 38.38 23.10
N ARG A 202 7.38 39.31 23.90
CA ARG A 202 8.74 39.82 23.69
C ARG A 202 9.78 38.79 24.11
N ASP A 203 9.56 38.10 25.23
CA ASP A 203 10.42 37.00 25.68
C ASP A 203 10.43 35.83 24.68
N VAL A 204 9.28 35.48 24.08
CA VAL A 204 9.18 34.46 23.04
C VAL A 204 9.89 34.92 21.75
N ALA A 205 9.73 36.19 21.36
CA ALA A 205 10.42 36.73 20.20
C ALA A 205 11.95 36.74 20.39
N ASP A 206 12.43 37.06 21.59
CA ASP A 206 13.86 37.06 21.92
C ASP A 206 14.40 35.62 22.01
N GLN A 207 13.67 34.67 22.60
CA GLN A 207 14.04 33.24 22.60
C GLN A 207 14.12 32.64 21.18
N ILE A 208 13.19 33.00 20.28
CA ILE A 208 13.23 32.52 18.88
C ILE A 208 14.44 33.10 18.15
N ARG A 209 14.79 34.38 18.35
CA ARG A 209 16.00 34.97 17.77
C ARG A 209 17.28 34.33 18.28
N ASP A 210 17.40 34.17 19.60
CA ASP A 210 18.59 33.58 20.22
C ASP A 210 18.76 32.12 19.82
N GLY A 211 17.67 31.35 19.75
CA GLY A 211 17.68 29.97 19.27
C GLY A 211 18.14 29.85 17.81
N LEU A 212 17.75 30.78 16.93
CA LEU A 212 18.17 30.78 15.52
C LEU A 212 19.64 31.17 15.36
N LEU A 213 20.12 32.13 16.16
CA LEU A 213 21.53 32.51 16.20
C LEU A 213 22.41 31.39 16.76
N GLN A 214 21.97 30.72 17.82
CA GLN A 214 22.71 29.60 18.40
C GLN A 214 22.78 28.38 17.45
N ALA A 215 21.72 28.12 16.68
CA ALA A 215 21.72 27.10 15.63
C ALA A 215 22.71 27.43 14.49
N SER A 216 22.92 28.71 14.18
CA SER A 216 23.91 29.13 13.16
C SER A 216 25.37 29.04 13.64
N THR A 217 25.62 28.97 14.96
CA THR A 217 26.97 28.85 15.53
C THR A 217 27.49 27.41 15.67
N HIS A 218 26.66 26.40 15.38
CA HIS A 218 26.99 24.98 15.59
C HIS A 218 27.17 24.19 14.28
N ASN A 219 27.74 24.83 13.26
CA ASN A 219 28.15 24.20 12.00
C ASN A 219 29.68 24.31 11.81
#